data_AF-A0A9D2FWV3-F1
#
_entry.id   AF-A0A9D2FWV3-F1
#
_cell.length_a   1.000
_cell.length_b   1.000
_cell.length_c   1.000
_cell.angle_alpha   90.00
_cell.angle_beta   90.00
_cell.angle_gamma   90.00
#
_symmetry.space_group_name_H-M   'P 1'
#
loop_
_entity.id
_entity.type
_entity.pdbx_description
1 polymer ?
#
loop_
_entity_poly.entity_id
_entity_poly.type
_entity_poly.pdbx_seq_one_letter_code
_entity_poly.pdbx_strand_id
1 'polypeptide(L)'
;MNKTKDCLFVLEAVTFTKKRCRHKDDYQPFTTDVSFVSFYHGFKEAEAGIHKLRGEYSAWDFYCFYIYQVPFASFSSPYCLDSYAVWLYDPSGNKIDERPYPSYKFGNYFNGRPKEKLRFQKGDVVEYRGELCVVISVPKEHYDRMLDDSDDCYCVLYLKQDFESHEFYHSHPECIAVMPPRFPISRKVQKQITHVKEWYAECQKEWDSSQRKPSEP
;
A
#
# COMPACT_ATOMS: atom_id res chain seq x y z
N MET A 1 22.76 -30.10 11.00
CA MET A 1 22.89 -28.63 10.89
C MET A 1 21.99 -28.15 9.77
N ASN A 2 20.86 -27.54 10.11
CA ASN A 2 20.01 -26.86 9.13
C ASN A 2 20.80 -25.70 8.55
N LYS A 3 21.17 -25.78 7.27
CA LYS A 3 21.59 -24.59 6.51
C LYS A 3 20.41 -23.61 6.56
N THR A 4 20.48 -22.59 7.41
CA THR A 4 19.73 -21.36 7.20
C THR A 4 19.98 -20.98 5.76
N LYS A 5 18.95 -21.07 4.91
CA LYS A 5 19.05 -20.63 3.52
C LYS A 5 19.51 -19.17 3.58
N ASP A 6 20.69 -18.89 3.05
CA ASP A 6 21.22 -17.53 3.02
C ASP A 6 20.13 -16.62 2.43
N CYS A 7 19.89 -15.48 3.06
CA CYS A 7 18.94 -14.48 2.59
C CYS A 7 19.71 -13.20 2.28
N LEU A 8 19.27 -12.49 1.26
CA LEU A 8 19.75 -11.17 0.90
C LEU A 8 18.67 -10.15 1.26
N PHE A 9 19.07 -9.02 1.83
CA PHE A 9 18.18 -7.91 2.12
C PHE A 9 18.39 -6.83 1.07
N VAL A 10 17.33 -6.49 0.34
CA VAL A 10 17.34 -5.46 -0.70
C VAL A 10 16.71 -4.21 -0.10
N LEU A 11 17.48 -3.13 -0.01
CA LEU A 11 16.98 -1.81 0.38
C LEU A 11 16.68 -1.00 -0.88
N GLU A 12 15.43 -0.61 -1.05
CA GLU A 12 14.99 0.33 -2.07
C GLU A 12 14.68 1.69 -1.43
N ALA A 13 15.26 2.75 -1.98
CA ALA A 13 14.89 4.12 -1.64
C ALA A 13 14.00 4.70 -2.73
N VAL A 14 12.77 5.05 -2.36
CA VAL A 14 11.80 5.63 -3.26
C VAL A 14 11.82 7.14 -3.06
N THR A 15 12.00 7.90 -4.13
CA THR A 15 11.85 9.36 -4.10
C THR A 15 10.57 9.78 -4.78
N PHE A 16 10.18 11.04 -4.62
CA PHE A 16 9.08 11.61 -5.38
C PHE A 16 9.46 12.91 -6.07
N THR A 17 8.81 13.18 -7.19
CA THR A 17 8.91 14.45 -7.93
C THR A 17 7.53 15.08 -8.05
N LYS A 18 7.40 16.31 -7.55
CA LYS A 18 6.18 17.12 -7.73
C LYS A 18 5.99 17.47 -9.20
N LYS A 19 4.76 17.34 -9.69
CA LYS A 19 4.36 17.80 -11.02
C LYS A 19 3.65 19.15 -10.92
N ARG A 20 3.57 19.89 -12.02
CA ARG A 20 2.86 21.17 -12.05
C ARG A 20 1.35 20.94 -11.84
N CYS A 21 0.76 21.64 -10.87
CA CYS A 21 -0.69 21.67 -10.70
C CYS A 21 -1.35 22.40 -11.89
N ARG A 22 -2.48 21.87 -12.35
CA ARG A 22 -3.33 22.56 -13.35
C ARG A 22 -4.12 23.70 -12.69
N HIS A 23 -4.63 23.46 -11.48
CA HIS A 23 -5.32 24.44 -10.66
C HIS A 23 -4.78 24.44 -9.21
N LYS A 24 -4.80 25.59 -8.54
CA LYS A 24 -4.33 25.74 -7.14
C LYS A 24 -5.12 24.89 -6.13
N ASP A 25 -6.36 24.57 -6.47
CA ASP A 25 -7.27 23.79 -5.63
C ASP A 25 -7.25 22.30 -5.98
N ASP A 26 -6.43 21.85 -6.93
CA ASP A 26 -6.24 20.42 -7.19
C ASP A 26 -5.27 19.82 -6.17
N TYR A 27 -5.40 18.53 -5.89
CA TYR A 27 -4.38 17.82 -5.11
C TYR A 27 -3.06 17.84 -5.88
N GLN A 28 -1.94 18.05 -5.18
CA GLN A 28 -0.61 18.17 -5.77
C GLN A 28 -0.25 16.86 -6.51
N PRO A 29 -0.18 16.86 -7.86
CA PRO A 29 0.21 15.67 -8.59
C PRO A 29 1.70 15.40 -8.38
N PHE A 30 2.09 14.13 -8.32
CA PHE A 30 3.49 13.75 -8.21
C PHE A 30 3.70 12.36 -8.82
N THR A 31 4.95 11.96 -8.97
CA THR A 31 5.35 10.59 -9.32
C THR A 31 6.39 10.09 -8.34
N THR A 32 6.38 8.80 -8.10
CA THR A 32 7.41 8.09 -7.34
C THR A 32 8.35 7.35 -8.28
N ASP A 33 9.60 7.19 -7.86
CA ASP A 33 10.61 6.44 -8.59
C ASP A 33 11.53 5.70 -7.60
N VAL A 34 11.94 4.48 -7.95
CA VAL A 34 12.97 3.74 -7.19
C VAL A 34 14.32 4.30 -7.60
N SER A 35 14.79 5.30 -6.85
CA SER A 35 15.97 6.07 -7.22
C SER A 35 17.29 5.45 -6.75
N PHE A 36 17.22 4.49 -5.82
CA PHE A 36 18.39 3.78 -5.34
C PHE A 36 18.05 2.38 -4.84
N VAL A 37 18.92 1.42 -5.13
CA VAL A 37 18.83 0.02 -4.67
C VAL A 37 20.17 -0.42 -4.09
N SER A 38 20.16 -1.05 -2.93
CA SER A 38 21.35 -1.63 -2.29
C SER A 38 21.07 -2.99 -1.67
N PHE A 39 22.14 -3.76 -1.45
CA PHE A 39 22.06 -5.16 -1.05
C PHE A 39 22.89 -5.40 0.21
N TYR A 40 22.32 -6.12 1.16
CA TYR A 40 22.91 -6.38 2.48
C TYR A 40 22.75 -7.85 2.86
N HIS A 41 23.69 -8.37 3.65
CA HIS A 41 23.62 -9.74 4.16
C HIS A 41 22.80 -9.83 5.45
N GLY A 42 22.65 -8.74 6.20
CA GLY A 42 21.83 -8.66 7.41
C GLY A 42 20.73 -7.61 7.36
N PHE A 43 19.58 -7.92 7.97
CA PHE A 43 18.45 -6.98 8.11
C PHE A 43 18.86 -5.68 8.82
N LYS A 44 19.60 -5.80 9.93
CA LYS A 44 20.10 -4.63 10.69
C LYS A 44 21.07 -3.76 9.88
N GLU A 45 21.84 -4.38 8.98
CA GLU A 45 22.73 -3.63 8.09
C GLU A 45 21.92 -2.84 7.05
N ALA A 46 20.86 -3.45 6.51
CA ALA A 46 19.93 -2.77 5.61
C ALA A 46 19.22 -1.60 6.31
N GLU A 47 18.77 -1.76 7.56
CA GLU A 47 18.19 -0.67 8.37
C GLU A 47 19.21 0.47 8.57
N ALA A 48 20.46 0.15 8.92
CA ALA A 48 21.53 1.15 9.03
C ALA A 48 21.80 1.85 7.69
N GLY A 49 21.61 1.14 6.57
CA GLY A 49 21.69 1.67 5.21
C GLY A 49 20.73 2.84 4.95
N ILE A 50 19.53 2.83 5.53
CA ILE A 50 18.55 3.92 5.39
C ILE A 50 19.14 5.24 5.92
N HIS A 51 19.71 5.22 7.13
CA HIS A 51 20.29 6.42 7.73
C HIS A 51 21.50 6.93 6.95
N LYS A 52 22.32 6.01 6.43
CA LYS A 52 23.46 6.36 5.56
C LYS A 52 22.98 7.08 4.29
N LEU A 53 21.98 6.53 3.59
CA LEU A 53 21.43 7.13 2.38
C LEU A 53 20.83 8.52 2.65
N ARG A 54 20.13 8.69 3.76
CA ARG A 54 19.59 10.00 4.16
C ARG A 54 20.69 11.03 4.42
N GLY A 55 21.83 10.61 4.96
CA GLY A 55 23.00 11.47 5.17
C GLY A 55 23.68 11.85 3.85
N GLU A 56 23.94 10.87 2.99
CA GLU A 56 24.63 11.05 1.71
C GLU A 56 23.79 11.84 0.70
N TYR A 57 22.47 11.62 0.69
CA TYR A 57 21.53 12.21 -0.25
C TYR A 57 20.51 13.13 0.46
N SER A 58 20.99 13.96 1.39
CA SER A 58 20.13 14.85 2.19
C SER A 58 19.26 15.84 1.40
N ALA A 59 19.62 16.11 0.13
CA ALA A 59 18.85 16.95 -0.77
C ALA A 59 17.72 16.22 -1.51
N TRP A 60 17.61 14.89 -1.38
CA TRP A 60 16.58 14.11 -2.06
C TRP A 60 15.25 14.16 -1.31
N ASP A 61 14.18 14.29 -2.08
CA ASP A 61 12.81 14.20 -1.61
C ASP A 61 12.39 12.72 -1.46
N PHE A 62 12.81 12.09 -0.37
CA PHE A 62 12.44 10.69 -0.09
C PHE A 62 10.93 10.54 0.13
N TYR A 63 10.35 9.56 -0.56
CA TYR A 63 8.97 9.14 -0.42
C TYR A 63 8.83 8.08 0.69
N CYS A 64 9.61 7.01 0.61
CA CYS A 64 9.69 5.95 1.61
C CYS A 64 10.94 5.11 1.35
N PHE A 65 11.17 4.12 2.23
CA PHE A 65 12.14 3.06 1.99
C PHE A 65 11.46 1.71 2.15
N TYR A 66 11.85 0.75 1.32
CA TYR A 66 11.47 -0.65 1.48
C TYR A 66 12.71 -1.48 1.74
N ILE A 67 12.61 -2.42 2.68
CA ILE A 67 13.57 -3.51 2.81
C ILE A 67 12.85 -4.79 2.43
N TYR A 68 13.37 -5.54 1.46
CA TYR A 68 12.86 -6.84 1.05
C TYR A 68 13.81 -7.95 1.49
N GLN A 69 13.27 -9.05 2.03
CA GLN A 69 14.05 -10.27 2.29
C GLN A 69 13.89 -11.26 1.13
N VAL A 70 14.95 -11.41 0.36
CA VAL A 70 15.02 -12.25 -0.84
C VAL A 70 15.85 -13.50 -0.53
N PRO A 71 15.45 -14.71 -0.97
CA PRO A 71 16.27 -15.91 -0.82
C PRO A 71 17.52 -15.83 -1.70
N PHE A 72 18.68 -16.08 -1.11
CA PHE A 72 19.90 -16.28 -1.87
C PHE A 72 19.76 -17.59 -2.68
N ALA A 73 20.16 -17.55 -3.96
CA ALA A 73 20.12 -18.66 -4.93
C ALA A 73 18.76 -19.08 -5.55
N SER A 74 17.68 -18.30 -5.37
CA SER A 74 16.40 -18.54 -6.11
C SER A 74 15.85 -17.24 -6.71
N PHE A 75 16.68 -16.55 -7.50
CA PHE A 75 16.25 -15.45 -8.35
C PHE A 75 15.37 -15.99 -9.50
N SER A 76 14.12 -16.33 -9.21
CA SER A 76 13.09 -16.49 -10.23
C SER A 76 12.55 -15.09 -10.56
N SER A 77 13.26 -14.38 -11.44
CA SER A 77 12.97 -13.02 -11.92
C SER A 77 13.30 -11.86 -10.96
N PRO A 78 14.15 -10.88 -11.36
CA PRO A 78 14.44 -9.67 -10.59
C PRO A 78 13.31 -8.63 -10.61
N TYR A 79 12.18 -8.90 -11.28
CA TYR A 79 11.13 -7.90 -11.57
C TYR A 79 9.87 -7.98 -10.70
N CYS A 80 9.80 -8.90 -9.74
CA CYS A 80 8.65 -9.03 -8.85
C CYS A 80 9.11 -9.20 -7.41
N LEU A 81 9.50 -8.09 -6.77
CA LEU A 81 9.80 -8.08 -5.34
C LEU A 81 8.54 -8.11 -4.47
N ASP A 82 7.38 -7.87 -5.09
CA ASP A 82 6.04 -7.86 -4.50
C ASP A 82 5.69 -9.17 -3.80
N SER A 83 6.47 -10.24 -4.04
CA SER A 83 6.26 -11.54 -3.40
C SER A 83 7.20 -11.85 -2.23
N TYR A 84 7.98 -10.88 -1.74
CA TYR A 84 8.90 -11.08 -0.61
C TYR A 84 8.37 -10.50 0.69
N ALA A 85 8.97 -10.95 1.80
CA ALA A 85 8.79 -10.29 3.07
C ALA A 85 9.36 -8.87 2.94
N VAL A 86 8.59 -7.88 3.37
CA VAL A 86 8.88 -6.47 3.15
C VAL A 86 8.64 -5.68 4.42
N TRP A 87 9.51 -4.71 4.68
CA TRP A 87 9.38 -3.72 5.74
C TRP A 87 9.38 -2.33 5.11
N LEU A 88 8.37 -1.53 5.44
CA LEU A 88 8.18 -0.18 4.93
C LEU A 88 8.61 0.83 6.00
N TYR A 89 9.38 1.83 5.56
CA TYR A 89 9.85 2.92 6.40
C TYR A 89 9.41 4.27 5.83
N ASP A 90 9.11 5.21 6.72
CA ASP A 90 8.83 6.60 6.36
C ASP A 90 10.08 7.33 5.84
N PRO A 91 9.97 8.56 5.30
CA PRO A 91 11.12 9.37 4.88
C PRO A 91 12.15 9.66 5.99
N SER A 92 11.75 9.52 7.25
CA SER A 92 12.61 9.72 8.42
C SER A 92 13.36 8.44 8.81
N GLY A 93 13.07 7.31 8.15
CA GLY A 93 13.64 6.00 8.45
C GLY A 93 12.96 5.29 9.63
N ASN A 94 11.77 5.71 10.05
CA ASN A 94 10.99 4.96 11.04
C ASN A 94 10.20 3.87 10.33
N LYS A 95 10.21 2.64 10.86
CA LYS A 95 9.37 1.57 10.34
C LYS A 95 7.89 1.90 10.59
N ILE A 96 7.07 1.86 9.55
CA ILE A 96 5.64 2.18 9.61
C ILE A 96 4.73 1.02 9.21
N ASP A 97 5.25 0.02 8.49
CA ASP A 97 4.50 -1.20 8.15
C ASP A 97 5.46 -2.37 7.88
N GLU A 98 4.91 -3.58 7.86
CA GLU A 98 5.61 -4.78 7.44
C GLU A 98 4.63 -5.84 6.91
N ARG A 99 5.12 -6.66 5.98
CA ARG A 99 4.56 -7.96 5.63
C ARG A 99 5.68 -8.98 5.79
N PRO A 100 5.76 -9.68 6.93
CA PRO A 100 6.93 -10.52 7.25
C PRO A 100 6.91 -11.88 6.54
N TYR A 101 5.88 -12.18 5.75
CA TYR A 101 5.70 -13.47 5.09
C TYR A 101 5.92 -13.30 3.58
N PRO A 102 6.95 -13.93 2.98
CA PRO A 102 7.16 -13.89 1.54
C PRO A 102 6.19 -14.83 0.82
N SER A 103 5.55 -14.41 -0.26
CA SER A 103 4.59 -15.22 -1.03
C SER A 103 5.23 -16.15 -2.06
N TYR A 104 6.48 -15.92 -2.49
CA TYR A 104 7.14 -16.81 -3.49
C TYR A 104 7.37 -18.25 -2.99
N LYS A 105 7.32 -18.49 -1.66
CA LYS A 105 7.57 -19.81 -1.04
C LYS A 105 6.33 -20.43 -0.39
N PHE A 106 5.28 -19.65 -0.20
CA PHE A 106 4.22 -19.97 0.74
C PHE A 106 2.87 -19.72 0.08
N GLY A 107 2.47 -20.61 -0.83
CA GLY A 107 1.09 -20.63 -1.30
C GLY A 107 0.14 -20.72 -0.10
N ASN A 108 -0.90 -19.88 -0.09
CA ASN A 108 -2.07 -20.03 0.76
C ASN A 108 -1.88 -19.90 2.30
N TYR A 109 -0.93 -19.11 2.80
CA TYR A 109 -0.69 -18.93 4.25
C TYR A 109 -0.93 -17.52 4.79
N PHE A 110 -1.51 -16.61 4.01
CA PHE A 110 -1.95 -15.34 4.60
C PHE A 110 -3.16 -15.59 5.49
N ASN A 111 -2.95 -15.58 6.80
CA ASN A 111 -4.00 -15.85 7.79
C ASN A 111 -4.80 -14.61 8.16
N GLY A 112 -4.62 -13.50 7.42
CA GLY A 112 -5.17 -12.19 7.74
C GLY A 112 -4.18 -11.26 8.43
N ARG A 113 -4.58 -10.00 8.57
CA ARG A 113 -3.82 -8.91 9.19
C ARG A 113 -4.50 -8.48 10.49
N PRO A 114 -3.83 -8.58 11.66
CA PRO A 114 -4.39 -8.12 12.93
C PRO A 114 -4.83 -6.66 12.84
N LYS A 115 -5.96 -6.32 13.50
CA LYS A 115 -6.54 -4.98 13.39
C LYS A 115 -5.60 -3.89 13.90
N GLU A 116 -4.80 -4.19 14.91
CA GLU A 116 -3.77 -3.32 15.47
C GLU A 116 -2.59 -3.08 14.53
N LYS A 117 -2.42 -3.90 13.49
CA LYS A 117 -1.43 -3.72 12.42
C LYS A 117 -2.01 -3.02 11.18
N LEU A 118 -3.29 -2.65 11.18
CA LEU A 118 -3.87 -1.83 10.12
C LEU A 118 -3.48 -0.37 10.33
N ARG A 119 -2.89 0.24 9.28
CA ARG A 119 -2.54 1.65 9.27
C ARG A 119 -3.72 2.55 8.94
N PHE A 120 -4.69 2.02 8.20
CA PHE A 120 -5.84 2.76 7.71
C PHE A 120 -7.14 2.00 7.98
N GLN A 121 -8.20 2.76 8.18
CA GLN A 121 -9.55 2.28 8.42
C GLN A 121 -10.47 2.61 7.25
N LYS A 122 -11.62 1.95 7.19
CA LYS A 122 -12.66 2.29 6.22
C LYS A 122 -13.06 3.77 6.37
N GLY A 123 -13.08 4.47 5.25
CA GLY A 123 -13.35 5.91 5.16
C GLY A 123 -12.10 6.78 5.24
N ASP A 124 -10.93 6.24 5.54
CA ASP A 124 -9.69 7.02 5.48
C ASP A 124 -9.38 7.43 4.05
N VAL A 125 -8.78 8.62 3.92
CA VAL A 125 -8.26 9.13 2.65
C VAL A 125 -6.78 8.81 2.61
N VAL A 126 -6.36 8.12 1.57
CA VAL A 126 -5.02 7.59 1.41
C VAL A 126 -4.47 7.91 0.02
N GLU A 127 -3.17 7.68 -0.15
CA GLU A 127 -2.43 7.88 -1.38
C GLU A 127 -1.94 6.54 -1.93
N TYR A 128 -2.25 6.27 -3.19
CA TYR A 128 -1.78 5.09 -3.92
C TYR A 128 -1.45 5.49 -5.36
N ARG A 129 -0.25 5.12 -5.83
CA ARG A 129 0.29 5.46 -7.17
C ARG A 129 0.20 6.95 -7.53
N GLY A 130 0.35 7.83 -6.54
CA GLY A 130 0.31 9.28 -6.74
C GLY A 130 -1.09 9.89 -6.76
N GLU A 131 -2.13 9.09 -6.50
CA GLU A 131 -3.52 9.54 -6.51
C GLU A 131 -4.18 9.36 -5.14
N LEU A 132 -5.14 10.23 -4.83
CA LEU A 132 -5.95 10.12 -3.62
C LEU A 132 -7.06 9.08 -3.83
N CYS A 133 -7.21 8.24 -2.81
CA CYS A 133 -8.23 7.21 -2.75
C CYS A 133 -8.95 7.23 -1.40
N VAL A 134 -10.15 6.66 -1.35
CA VAL A 134 -10.90 6.37 -0.12
C VAL A 134 -10.86 4.88 0.14
N VAL A 135 -10.47 4.48 1.36
CA VAL A 135 -10.51 3.08 1.79
C VAL A 135 -11.97 2.67 1.99
N ILE A 136 -12.42 1.64 1.26
CA ILE A 136 -13.80 1.12 1.35
C ILE A 136 -13.87 -0.26 2.00
N SER A 137 -12.78 -1.03 1.97
CA SER A 137 -12.60 -2.24 2.75
C SER A 137 -11.16 -2.36 3.23
N VAL A 138 -10.97 -3.03 4.37
CA VAL A 138 -9.68 -3.35 4.96
C VAL A 138 -9.49 -4.88 4.93
N PRO A 139 -8.25 -5.40 4.94
CA PRO A 139 -8.04 -6.83 5.05
C PRO A 139 -8.53 -7.32 6.42
N LYS A 140 -8.99 -8.57 6.47
CA LYS A 140 -9.54 -9.15 7.69
C LYS A 140 -8.43 -9.73 8.56
N GLU A 141 -8.72 -9.82 9.85
CA GLU A 141 -7.84 -10.46 10.83
C GLU A 141 -7.70 -11.95 10.60
N HIS A 142 -8.79 -12.59 10.14
CA HIS A 142 -8.85 -14.01 9.78
C HIS A 142 -9.77 -14.22 8.58
N TYR A 143 -9.49 -15.28 7.84
CA TYR A 143 -10.31 -15.73 6.73
C TYR A 143 -10.56 -17.24 6.82
N ASP A 144 -11.79 -17.65 6.54
CA ASP A 144 -12.22 -19.06 6.60
C ASP A 144 -11.79 -19.89 5.38
N ARG A 145 -10.95 -19.31 4.52
CA ARG A 145 -10.49 -19.90 3.26
C ARG A 145 -8.99 -19.69 3.10
N MET A 146 -8.38 -20.52 2.26
CA MET A 146 -7.01 -20.30 1.80
C MET A 146 -6.91 -18.98 1.05
N LEU A 147 -5.96 -18.14 1.47
CA LEU A 147 -5.70 -16.83 0.88
C LEU A 147 -4.25 -16.70 0.45
N ASP A 148 -4.04 -15.94 -0.61
CA ASP A 148 -2.71 -15.54 -1.03
C ASP A 148 -2.35 -14.13 -0.52
N ASP A 149 -1.20 -13.64 -0.93
CA ASP A 149 -0.67 -12.33 -0.56
C ASP A 149 -1.45 -11.17 -1.17
N SER A 150 -2.21 -11.40 -2.25
CA SER A 150 -3.10 -10.38 -2.80
C SER A 150 -4.24 -10.04 -1.84
N ASP A 151 -4.53 -10.90 -0.86
CA ASP A 151 -5.53 -10.63 0.18
C ASP A 151 -5.00 -9.72 1.31
N ASP A 152 -3.69 -9.42 1.38
CA ASP A 152 -3.13 -8.38 2.28
C ASP A 152 -3.28 -6.96 1.68
N CYS A 153 -4.48 -6.66 1.20
CA CYS A 153 -4.79 -5.44 0.47
C CYS A 153 -5.89 -4.62 1.15
N TYR A 154 -5.82 -3.31 1.00
CA TYR A 154 -7.00 -2.46 1.12
C TYR A 154 -7.83 -2.58 -0.16
N CYS A 155 -9.14 -2.37 -0.07
CA CYS A 155 -9.94 -2.03 -1.25
C CYS A 155 -10.19 -0.52 -1.24
N VAL A 156 -9.85 0.16 -2.34
CA VAL A 156 -9.90 1.62 -2.43
C VAL A 156 -10.66 2.11 -3.66
N LEU A 157 -11.32 3.26 -3.53
CA LEU A 157 -11.93 4.01 -4.64
C LEU A 157 -11.10 5.26 -4.92
N TYR A 158 -10.72 5.48 -6.19
CA TYR A 158 -10.04 6.72 -6.56
C TYR A 158 -11.06 7.87 -6.60
N LEU A 159 -10.62 9.07 -6.20
CA LEU A 159 -11.51 10.24 -6.20
C LEU A 159 -11.94 10.70 -7.60
N LYS A 160 -11.12 10.40 -8.61
CA LYS A 160 -11.28 10.87 -9.98
C LYS A 160 -11.88 9.77 -10.85
N GLN A 161 -13.13 9.44 -10.59
CA GLN A 161 -13.91 8.48 -11.36
C GLN A 161 -15.29 9.05 -11.68
N ASP A 162 -15.93 8.45 -12.67
CA ASP A 162 -17.32 8.75 -13.01
C ASP A 162 -18.26 7.92 -12.13
N PHE A 163 -18.75 8.54 -11.06
CA PHE A 163 -19.69 7.93 -10.12
C PHE A 163 -21.14 7.97 -10.60
N GLU A 164 -21.43 8.61 -11.73
CA GLU A 164 -22.74 8.55 -12.38
C GLU A 164 -22.88 7.31 -13.25
N SER A 165 -21.75 6.72 -13.67
CA SER A 165 -21.72 5.43 -14.35
C SER A 165 -21.97 4.27 -13.37
N HIS A 166 -22.67 3.23 -13.82
CA HIS A 166 -22.90 2.02 -13.01
C HIS A 166 -21.63 1.14 -12.89
N GLU A 167 -20.55 1.52 -13.55
CA GLU A 167 -19.25 0.85 -13.51
C GLU A 167 -18.26 1.69 -12.71
N PHE A 168 -18.05 1.34 -11.45
CA PHE A 168 -17.01 1.99 -10.64
C PHE A 168 -15.71 1.17 -10.65
N TYR A 169 -14.58 1.86 -10.63
CA TYR A 169 -13.28 1.22 -10.57
C TYR A 169 -12.81 1.19 -9.11
N HIS A 170 -12.51 0.02 -8.60
CA HIS A 170 -11.79 -0.10 -7.33
C HIS A 170 -10.43 -0.74 -7.59
N SER A 171 -9.51 -0.53 -6.66
CA SER A 171 -8.21 -1.18 -6.67
C SER A 171 -7.97 -1.88 -5.35
N HIS A 172 -7.08 -2.87 -5.40
CA HIS A 172 -6.68 -3.69 -4.26
C HIS A 172 -5.19 -3.47 -3.97
N PRO A 173 -4.76 -2.25 -3.58
CA PRO A 173 -3.37 -2.03 -3.24
C PRO A 173 -2.97 -2.85 -2.01
N GLU A 174 -1.80 -3.50 -2.07
CA GLU A 174 -1.18 -4.09 -0.89
C GLU A 174 -1.06 -3.06 0.23
N CYS A 175 -1.20 -3.50 1.49
CA CYS A 175 -1.15 -2.60 2.63
C CYS A 175 0.13 -1.75 2.68
N ILE A 176 1.25 -2.35 2.29
CA ILE A 176 2.57 -1.72 2.25
C ILE A 176 2.73 -0.68 1.13
N ALA A 177 1.86 -0.70 0.12
CA ALA A 177 1.89 0.24 -1.00
C ALA A 177 1.05 1.52 -0.76
N VAL A 178 0.24 1.55 0.30
CA VAL A 178 -0.65 2.66 0.63
C VAL A 178 0.02 3.60 1.63
N MET A 179 -0.09 4.91 1.40
CA MET A 179 0.51 5.96 2.23
C MET A 179 -0.53 6.99 2.65
N PRO A 180 -0.30 7.75 3.75
CA PRO A 180 -1.15 8.89 4.06
C PRO A 180 -0.99 9.98 2.97
N PRO A 181 -1.99 10.84 2.76
CA PRO A 181 -1.87 12.00 1.88
C PRO A 181 -0.67 12.86 2.27
N ARG A 182 0.26 13.05 1.34
CA ARG A 182 1.49 13.81 1.60
C ARG A 182 1.29 15.32 1.55
N PHE A 183 0.33 15.76 0.74
CA PHE A 183 0.11 17.19 0.49
C PHE A 183 -1.18 17.68 1.14
N PRO A 184 -1.27 18.98 1.45
CA PRO A 184 -2.53 19.56 1.94
C PRO A 184 -3.69 19.32 0.97
N ILE A 185 -4.83 18.93 1.52
CA ILE A 185 -6.06 18.69 0.77
C ILE A 185 -6.87 19.99 0.72
N SER A 186 -7.17 20.47 -0.48
CA SER A 186 -7.95 21.70 -0.67
C SER A 186 -9.44 21.48 -0.34
N ARG A 187 -10.19 22.58 -0.16
CA ARG A 187 -11.66 22.50 0.02
C ARG A 187 -12.38 21.87 -1.18
N LYS A 188 -11.88 22.08 -2.40
CA LYS A 188 -12.44 21.48 -3.62
C LYS A 188 -12.30 19.96 -3.57
N VAL A 189 -11.10 19.47 -3.25
CA VAL A 189 -10.82 18.03 -3.14
C VAL A 189 -11.59 17.43 -1.96
N GLN A 190 -11.71 18.16 -0.84
CA GLN A 190 -12.51 17.71 0.31
C GLN A 190 -13.98 17.48 -0.06
N LYS A 191 -14.57 18.36 -0.88
CA LYS A 191 -15.94 18.15 -1.39
C LYS A 191 -16.04 16.88 -2.24
N GLN A 192 -15.04 16.62 -3.08
CA GLN A 192 -15.00 15.38 -3.87
C GLN A 192 -14.90 14.15 -2.95
N ILE A 193 -14.04 14.18 -1.93
CA ILE A 193 -13.94 13.11 -0.92
C ILE A 193 -15.30 12.85 -0.26
N THR A 194 -15.99 13.91 0.17
CA THR A 194 -17.33 13.80 0.77
C THR A 194 -18.31 13.14 -0.20
N HIS A 195 -18.36 13.61 -1.45
CA HIS A 195 -19.23 13.05 -2.47
C HIS A 195 -19.00 11.55 -2.70
N VAL A 196 -17.74 11.11 -2.84
CA VAL A 196 -17.40 9.68 -3.01
C VAL A 196 -17.83 8.84 -1.81
N LYS A 197 -17.65 9.36 -0.59
CA LYS A 197 -18.06 8.66 0.64
C LYS A 197 -19.58 8.52 0.73
N GLU A 198 -20.32 9.57 0.40
CA GLU A 198 -21.78 9.57 0.40
C GLU A 198 -22.33 8.60 -0.64
N TRP A 199 -21.83 8.68 -1.87
CA TRP A 199 -22.17 7.75 -2.95
C TRP A 199 -21.94 6.29 -2.55
N TYR A 200 -20.76 5.97 -1.99
CA TYR A 200 -20.47 4.60 -1.59
C TYR A 200 -21.40 4.11 -0.46
N ALA A 201 -21.76 5.00 0.48
CA ALA A 201 -22.70 4.67 1.54
C ALA A 201 -24.12 4.39 1.00
N GLU A 202 -24.54 5.05 -0.08
CA GLU A 202 -25.79 4.77 -0.77
C GLU A 202 -25.77 3.39 -1.45
N CYS A 203 -24.72 3.09 -2.22
CA CYS A 203 -24.56 1.76 -2.84
C CYS A 203 -24.58 0.62 -1.81
N GLN A 204 -23.98 0.82 -0.64
CA GLN A 204 -24.01 -0.18 0.44
C GLN A 204 -25.42 -0.42 0.98
N LYS A 205 -26.23 0.64 1.15
CA LYS A 205 -27.61 0.51 1.62
C LYS A 205 -28.48 -0.25 0.61
N GLU A 206 -28.30 0.02 -0.68
CA GLU A 206 -29.01 -0.69 -1.75
C GLU A 206 -28.64 -2.17 -1.78
N TRP A 207 -27.35 -2.48 -1.70
CA TRP A 207 -26.86 -3.85 -1.61
C TRP A 207 -27.45 -4.59 -0.41
N ASP A 208 -27.35 -4.02 0.79
CA ASP A 208 -27.88 -4.63 2.02
C ASP A 208 -29.40 -4.84 1.94
N SER A 209 -30.13 -3.94 1.29
CA SER A 209 -31.57 -4.06 1.07
C SER A 209 -31.91 -5.18 0.07
N SER A 210 -31.11 -5.35 -0.97
CA SER A 210 -31.27 -6.42 -1.97
C SER A 210 -31.01 -7.83 -1.41
N GLN A 211 -30.05 -7.95 -0.48
CA GLN A 211 -29.71 -9.22 0.19
C GLN A 211 -30.76 -9.64 1.23
N ARG A 212 -31.63 -8.71 1.65
CA ARG A 212 -32.71 -8.94 2.62
C ARG A 212 -34.04 -9.38 2.00
N LYS A 213 -34.11 -9.66 0.69
CA LYS A 213 -35.32 -10.24 0.10
C LYS A 213 -35.64 -11.57 0.79
N PRO A 214 -36.83 -11.73 1.40
CA PRO A 214 -37.18 -12.94 2.12
C PRO A 214 -37.21 -14.11 1.13
N SER A 215 -36.64 -15.24 1.53
CA SER A 215 -36.93 -16.54 0.94
C SER A 215 -38.45 -16.68 0.86
N GLU A 216 -39.00 -16.72 -0.35
CA GLU A 216 -40.43 -16.91 -0.56
C GLU A 216 -40.89 -18.23 0.11
N PRO A 217 -42.07 -18.24 0.74
CA PRO A 217 -42.63 -19.40 1.43
C PRO A 217 -43.02 -20.54 0.49
#